data_AF-A0A151R8L7-F1
#
_entry.id   AF-A0A151R8L7-F1
#
_cell.length_a   1.000
_cell.length_b   1.000
_cell.length_c   1.000
_cell.angle_alpha   90.00
_cell.angle_beta   90.00
_cell.angle_gamma   90.00
#
_symmetry.space_group_name_H-M   'P 1'
#
loop_
_entity.id
_entity.type
_entity.pdbx_description
1 polymer ?
#
loop_
_entity_poly.entity_id
_entity_poly.type
_entity_poly.pdbx_seq_one_letter_code
_entity_poly.pdbx_strand_id
1 'polypeptide(L)'
;MANAEGSSRGSRWSLKGTTALVTGGTRGIGFVFCWLAEFGATVYTCSRNEAELNARLKEWKEKGFSVSGSVCDVTSSPQRENLIQQVTSAFNGKLNIFVLANKKFLDEVISRTPMKRVAETHDVSSLVVFLCLPAASYITGQIVSVDGGFTVNGFQPTMRIS
;
A
#
# COMPACT_ATOMS: atom_id res chain seq x y z
N MET A 1 -2.13 -18.76 -44.65
CA MET A 1 -2.52 -17.47 -44.03
C MET A 1 -2.37 -17.64 -42.53
N ALA A 2 -1.28 -17.14 -41.96
CA ALA A 2 -0.96 -17.29 -40.54
C ALA A 2 -1.63 -16.16 -39.75
N ASN A 3 -2.46 -16.53 -38.77
CA ASN A 3 -3.00 -15.60 -37.77
C ASN A 3 -1.88 -15.24 -36.79
N ALA A 4 -1.57 -13.95 -36.70
CA ALA A 4 -0.65 -13.42 -35.71
C ALA A 4 -1.37 -13.30 -34.37
N GLU A 5 -1.04 -14.20 -33.43
CA GLU A 5 -1.41 -14.07 -32.02
C GLU A 5 -0.65 -12.87 -31.41
N GLY A 6 -1.40 -11.81 -31.11
CA GLY A 6 -0.91 -10.64 -30.40
C GLY A 6 -0.60 -10.98 -28.93
N SER A 7 0.69 -11.13 -28.65
CA SER A 7 1.34 -11.31 -27.35
C SER A 7 0.64 -10.60 -26.17
N SER A 8 0.14 -11.37 -25.20
CA SER A 8 -0.52 -10.99 -23.95
C SER A 8 0.42 -10.38 -22.89
N ARG A 9 1.21 -9.35 -23.26
CA ARG A 9 2.10 -8.66 -22.31
C ARG A 9 1.38 -7.76 -21.30
N GLY A 10 0.10 -7.43 -21.52
CA GLY A 10 -0.67 -6.48 -20.71
C GLY A 10 -1.43 -7.05 -19.50
N SER A 11 -1.70 -8.35 -19.48
CA SER A 11 -2.64 -8.93 -18.50
C SER A 11 -1.99 -9.33 -17.17
N ARG A 12 -0.66 -9.51 -17.13
CA ARG A 12 0.05 -10.07 -15.97
C ARG A 12 0.42 -9.05 -14.89
N TRP A 13 0.38 -7.76 -15.23
CA TRP A 13 0.79 -6.63 -14.37
C TRP A 13 -0.35 -5.66 -14.07
N SER A 14 -1.60 -6.05 -14.35
CA SER A 14 -2.76 -5.20 -14.08
C SER A 14 -3.22 -5.35 -12.63
N LEU A 15 -3.30 -4.24 -11.92
CA LEU A 15 -3.91 -4.14 -10.58
C LEU A 15 -5.39 -3.70 -10.67
N LYS A 16 -6.00 -3.83 -11.84
CA LYS A 16 -7.39 -3.42 -12.08
C LYS A 16 -8.34 -4.13 -11.10
N GLY A 17 -9.11 -3.34 -10.35
CA GLY A 17 -10.05 -3.85 -9.33
C GLY A 17 -9.42 -4.15 -7.96
N THR A 18 -8.14 -3.82 -7.78
CA THR A 18 -7.44 -3.87 -6.49
C THR A 18 -7.52 -2.51 -5.82
N THR A 19 -7.73 -2.49 -4.51
CA THR A 19 -7.79 -1.25 -3.72
C THR A 19 -6.58 -1.13 -2.80
N ALA A 20 -5.99 0.07 -2.70
CA ALA A 20 -4.80 0.30 -1.91
C ALA A 20 -4.95 1.55 -1.03
N LEU A 21 -4.82 1.39 0.29
CA LEU A 21 -4.73 2.50 1.23
C LEU A 21 -3.25 2.82 1.51
N VAL A 22 -2.83 4.02 1.17
CA VAL A 22 -1.45 4.51 1.34
C VAL A 22 -1.42 5.65 2.35
N THR A 23 -0.95 5.40 3.57
CA THR A 23 -0.72 6.47 4.53
C THR A 23 0.59 7.19 4.20
N GLY A 24 0.62 8.52 4.35
CA GLY A 24 1.78 9.34 4.02
C GLY A 24 2.10 9.39 2.52
N GLY A 25 1.10 9.22 1.65
CA GLY A 25 1.28 9.11 0.19
C GLY A 25 1.71 10.41 -0.52
N THR A 26 1.90 11.53 0.19
CA THR A 26 2.31 12.80 -0.44
C THR A 26 3.81 12.91 -0.70
N ARG A 27 4.65 12.14 0.02
CA ARG A 27 6.12 12.20 -0.08
C ARG A 27 6.78 10.82 0.09
N GLY A 28 8.07 10.74 -0.23
CA GLY A 28 8.92 9.59 0.06
C GLY A 28 8.37 8.29 -0.52
N ILE A 29 8.45 7.21 0.26
CA ILE A 29 8.05 5.87 -0.21
C ILE A 29 6.53 5.75 -0.44
N GLY A 30 5.71 6.44 0.37
CA GLY A 30 4.27 6.47 0.19
C GLY A 30 3.88 7.07 -1.17
N PHE A 31 4.57 8.13 -1.60
CA PHE A 31 4.35 8.73 -2.91
C PHE A 31 4.63 7.74 -4.06
N VAL A 32 5.69 6.94 -3.95
CA VAL A 32 6.00 5.90 -4.94
C VAL A 32 4.89 4.86 -4.99
N PHE A 33 4.35 4.44 -3.84
CA PHE A 33 3.24 3.48 -3.80
C PHE A 33 1.91 4.03 -4.34
N CYS A 34 1.70 5.35 -4.38
CA CYS A 34 0.53 5.91 -5.07
C CYS A 34 0.56 5.67 -6.58
N TRP A 35 1.72 5.37 -7.17
CA TRP A 35 1.84 4.97 -8.59
C TRP A 35 1.24 3.60 -8.89
N LEU A 36 0.83 2.81 -7.87
CA LEU A 36 -0.01 1.62 -8.10
C LEU A 36 -1.29 1.97 -8.89
N ALA A 37 -1.74 3.22 -8.83
CA ALA A 37 -2.86 3.71 -9.62
C ALA A 37 -2.61 3.68 -11.14
N GLU A 38 -1.35 3.79 -11.60
CA GLU A 38 -0.98 3.66 -13.01
C GLU A 38 -1.26 2.26 -13.55
N PHE A 39 -1.11 1.24 -12.69
CA PHE A 39 -1.41 -0.15 -13.02
C PHE A 39 -2.90 -0.50 -12.88
N GLY A 40 -3.76 0.48 -12.58
CA GLY A 40 -5.21 0.33 -12.49
C GLY A 40 -5.75 0.05 -11.08
N ALA A 41 -4.93 0.17 -10.04
CA ALA A 41 -5.42 0.10 -8.67
C ALA A 41 -6.22 1.35 -8.30
N THR A 42 -7.27 1.19 -7.49
CA THR A 42 -7.93 2.33 -6.85
C THR A 42 -7.15 2.66 -5.57
N VAL A 43 -6.51 3.83 -5.53
CA VAL A 43 -5.67 4.22 -4.39
C VAL A 43 -6.41 5.23 -3.53
N TYR A 44 -6.32 5.07 -2.22
CA TYR A 44 -6.75 6.05 -1.23
C TYR A 44 -5.53 6.45 -0.42
N THR A 45 -5.17 7.72 -0.41
CA THR A 45 -4.02 8.23 0.33
C THR A 45 -4.44 9.10 1.51
N CYS A 46 -3.64 9.14 2.56
CA CYS A 46 -3.81 10.13 3.62
C CYS A 46 -2.52 10.85 3.96
N SER A 47 -2.63 12.12 4.37
CA SER A 47 -1.50 12.92 4.84
C SER A 47 -1.96 13.95 5.87
N ARG A 48 -1.01 14.52 6.61
CA ARG A 48 -1.29 15.58 7.58
C ARG A 48 -1.35 16.97 6.95
N ASN A 49 -0.76 17.13 5.77
CA ASN A 49 -0.71 18.41 5.07
C ASN A 49 -1.76 18.44 3.95
N GLU A 50 -2.82 19.20 4.18
CA GLU A 50 -3.94 19.33 3.24
C GLU A 50 -3.54 19.97 1.91
N ALA A 51 -2.75 21.05 1.95
CA ALA A 51 -2.32 21.76 0.75
C ALA A 51 -1.48 20.85 -0.17
N GLU A 52 -0.57 20.09 0.42
CA GLU A 52 0.26 19.13 -0.33
C GLU A 52 -0.59 17.97 -0.87
N LEU A 53 -1.51 17.43 -0.08
CA LEU A 53 -2.41 16.37 -0.51
C LEU A 53 -3.27 16.80 -1.70
N ASN A 54 -3.89 17.98 -1.62
CA ASN A 54 -4.75 18.50 -2.68
C ASN A 54 -3.97 18.76 -3.98
N ALA A 55 -2.73 19.25 -3.88
CA ALA A 55 -1.86 19.42 -5.04
C ALA A 55 -1.59 18.07 -5.74
N ARG A 56 -1.32 17.00 -4.98
CA ARG A 56 -1.05 15.66 -5.52
C ARG A 56 -2.30 14.99 -6.09
N LEU A 57 -3.44 15.12 -5.42
CA LEU A 57 -4.72 14.62 -5.94
C LEU A 57 -5.06 15.26 -7.29
N LYS A 58 -4.77 16.55 -7.46
CA LYS A 58 -4.94 17.24 -8.74
C LYS A 58 -4.01 16.66 -9.82
N GLU A 59 -2.73 16.49 -9.50
CA GLU A 59 -1.73 15.90 -10.41
C GLU A 59 -2.15 14.49 -10.90
N TRP A 60 -2.58 13.62 -9.98
CA TRP A 60 -3.01 12.27 -10.32
C TRP A 60 -4.33 12.24 -11.10
N LYS A 61 -5.25 13.16 -10.79
CA LYS A 61 -6.50 13.31 -11.53
C LYS A 61 -6.27 13.76 -12.97
N GLU A 62 -5.33 14.68 -13.21
CA GLU A 62 -4.91 15.11 -14.55
C GLU A 62 -4.30 13.96 -15.37
N LYS A 63 -3.60 13.03 -14.71
CA LYS A 63 -3.07 11.79 -15.32
C LYS A 63 -4.11 10.70 -15.53
N GLY A 64 -5.36 10.90 -15.09
CA GLY A 64 -6.45 9.92 -15.19
C GLY A 64 -6.37 8.78 -14.17
N PHE A 65 -5.57 8.93 -13.11
CA PHE A 65 -5.42 7.92 -12.07
C PHE A 65 -6.56 8.00 -11.05
N SER A 66 -7.06 6.84 -10.62
CA SER A 66 -8.09 6.73 -9.59
C SER A 66 -7.51 6.83 -8.19
N VAL A 67 -7.09 8.05 -7.82
CA VAL A 67 -6.55 8.35 -6.49
C VAL A 67 -7.47 9.30 -5.73
N SER A 68 -7.92 8.85 -4.57
CA SER A 68 -8.68 9.66 -3.59
C SER A 68 -7.85 9.86 -2.33
N GLY A 69 -8.22 10.80 -1.48
CA GLY A 69 -7.54 10.93 -0.20
C GLY A 69 -8.19 11.90 0.77
N SER A 70 -7.77 11.81 2.02
CA SER A 70 -8.22 12.69 3.10
C SER A 70 -7.10 13.07 4.05
N VAL A 71 -7.30 14.18 4.75
CA VAL A 71 -6.38 14.61 5.79
C VAL A 71 -6.55 13.69 6.99
N CYS A 72 -5.46 13.07 7.42
CA CYS A 72 -5.45 12.20 8.60
C CYS A 72 -4.08 12.22 9.26
N ASP A 73 -4.06 12.55 10.55
CA ASP A 73 -2.98 12.19 11.45
C ASP A 73 -3.21 10.78 12.01
N VAL A 74 -2.48 9.82 11.45
CA VAL A 74 -2.55 8.40 11.84
C VAL A 74 -2.13 8.16 13.30
N THR A 75 -1.52 9.14 13.98
CA THR A 75 -1.22 9.02 15.41
C THR A 75 -2.47 9.22 16.30
N SER A 76 -3.49 9.89 15.79
CA SER A 76 -4.74 10.17 16.50
C SER A 76 -5.77 9.05 16.29
N SER A 77 -6.22 8.41 17.38
CA SER A 77 -7.22 7.32 17.30
C SER A 77 -8.53 7.75 16.64
N PRO A 78 -9.14 8.90 17.01
CA PRO A 78 -10.36 9.37 16.36
C PRO A 78 -10.17 9.60 14.84
N GLN A 79 -9.01 10.09 14.41
CA GLN A 79 -8.74 10.33 13.00
C GLN A 79 -8.47 9.04 12.23
N ARG A 80 -7.88 8.02 12.86
CA ARG A 80 -7.74 6.68 12.26
C ARG A 80 -9.11 6.03 12.03
N GLU A 81 -10.02 6.11 13.01
CA GLU A 81 -11.37 5.56 12.87
C GLU A 81 -12.13 6.24 11.72
N ASN A 82 -12.05 7.57 11.64
CA ASN A 82 -12.64 8.33 10.54
C ASN A 82 -12.02 7.95 9.18
N LEU A 83 -10.69 7.82 9.11
CA LEU A 83 -10.00 7.37 7.89
C LEU A 83 -10.50 5.98 7.46
N ILE A 84 -10.61 5.04 8.38
CA ILE A 84 -11.10 3.68 8.09
C ILE A 84 -12.54 3.73 7.57
N GLN A 85 -13.41 4.55 8.16
CA GLN A 85 -14.77 4.73 7.66
C GLN A 85 -14.78 5.27 6.23
N GLN A 86 -14.01 6.31 5.95
CA GLN A 86 -13.92 6.91 4.62
C GLN A 86 -13.35 5.94 3.58
N VAL A 87 -12.33 5.16 3.93
CA VAL A 87 -11.74 4.14 3.06
C VAL A 87 -12.73 3.01 2.81
N THR A 88 -13.46 2.57 3.84
CA THR A 88 -14.51 1.55 3.72
C THR A 88 -15.60 2.01 2.76
N SER A 89 -16.03 3.27 2.87
CA SER A 89 -16.99 3.87 1.92
C SER A 89 -16.42 3.99 0.51
N ALA A 90 -15.16 4.41 0.37
CA ALA A 90 -14.50 4.60 -0.92
C ALA A 90 -14.21 3.29 -1.65
N PHE A 91 -14.00 2.20 -0.92
CA PHE A 91 -13.65 0.89 -1.46
C PHE A 91 -14.77 -0.15 -1.35
N ASN A 92 -15.99 0.27 -0.98
CA ASN A 92 -17.14 -0.63 -0.74
C ASN A 92 -16.79 -1.80 0.19
N GLY A 93 -15.99 -1.55 1.23
CA GLY A 93 -15.59 -2.52 2.24
C GLY A 93 -14.46 -3.47 1.88
N LYS A 94 -13.86 -3.36 0.68
CA LYS A 94 -12.77 -4.24 0.22
C LYS A 94 -11.44 -3.50 0.24
N LEU A 95 -10.51 -3.88 1.12
CA LEU A 95 -9.14 -3.35 1.14
C LEU A 95 -8.13 -4.46 0.79
N ASN A 96 -7.29 -4.26 -0.22
CA ASN A 96 -6.31 -5.26 -0.65
C ASN A 96 -4.88 -4.95 -0.23
N ILE A 97 -4.48 -3.67 -0.24
CA ILE A 97 -3.11 -3.24 0.05
C ILE A 97 -3.14 -2.12 1.09
N PHE A 98 -2.31 -2.20 2.13
CA PHE A 98 -2.18 -1.15 3.14
C PHE A 98 -0.71 -0.76 3.34
N VAL A 99 -0.37 0.53 3.19
CA VAL A 99 1.01 1.05 3.27
C VAL A 99 1.12 2.08 4.40
N LEU A 100 2.10 1.88 5.30
CA LEU A 100 2.38 2.74 6.45
C LEU A 100 3.60 3.64 6.21
N ALA A 101 3.46 4.97 6.20
CA ALA A 101 4.58 5.90 5.98
C ALA A 101 4.64 7.05 7.02
N ASN A 102 4.69 6.71 8.31
CA ASN A 102 4.87 7.69 9.40
C ASN A 102 6.26 7.58 10.03
N LYS A 103 6.99 8.69 10.14
CA LYS A 103 8.38 8.78 10.63
C LYS A 103 8.58 8.48 12.13
N LYS A 104 7.66 8.90 13.02
CA LYS A 104 7.73 8.56 14.47
C LYS A 104 7.40 7.09 14.72
N PHE A 105 6.42 6.59 13.99
CA PHE A 105 6.11 5.16 13.95
C PHE A 105 7.27 4.35 13.33
N LEU A 106 7.99 4.93 12.37
CA LEU A 106 9.16 4.32 11.75
C LEU A 106 10.26 4.03 12.76
N ASP A 107 10.58 4.99 13.64
CA ASP A 107 11.62 4.80 14.66
C ASP A 107 11.22 3.70 15.66
N GLU A 108 9.94 3.66 16.04
CA GLU A 108 9.39 2.59 16.88
C GLU A 108 9.43 1.23 16.18
N VAL A 109 9.05 1.16 14.90
CA VAL A 109 9.14 -0.04 14.07
C VAL A 109 10.59 -0.50 13.93
N ILE A 110 11.52 0.40 13.65
CA ILE A 110 12.96 0.10 13.53
C ILE A 110 13.49 -0.49 14.83
N SER A 111 13.11 0.08 15.99
CA SER A 111 13.54 -0.43 17.30
C SER A 111 13.06 -1.86 17.58
N ARG A 112 11.89 -2.23 17.04
CA ARG A 112 11.28 -3.55 17.18
C ARG A 112 11.62 -4.50 16.03
N THR A 113 12.26 -4.02 14.98
CA THR A 113 12.67 -4.82 13.83
C THR A 113 14.08 -5.36 14.07
N PRO A 114 14.28 -6.69 14.15
CA PRO A 114 15.61 -7.29 14.34
C PRO A 114 16.65 -6.82 13.33
N MET A 115 16.23 -6.56 12.08
CA MET A 115 17.08 -6.04 11.01
C MET A 115 17.46 -4.55 11.16
N LYS A 116 16.86 -3.83 12.12
CA LYS A 116 17.14 -2.43 12.51
C LYS A 116 17.19 -1.42 11.36
N ARG A 117 16.49 -1.71 10.27
CA ARG A 117 16.30 -0.81 9.13
C ARG A 117 14.91 -0.99 8.56
N VAL A 118 14.45 0.02 7.83
CA VAL A 118 13.20 -0.06 7.06
C VAL A 118 13.44 -0.89 5.81
N ALA A 119 12.44 -1.68 5.43
CA ALA A 119 12.43 -2.34 4.13
C ALA A 119 12.47 -1.29 3.02
N GLU A 120 13.42 -1.43 2.12
CA GLU A 120 13.49 -0.67 0.89
C GLU A 120 12.65 -1.33 -0.20
N THR A 121 12.37 -0.60 -1.28
CA THR A 121 11.57 -1.12 -2.39
C THR A 121 12.16 -2.42 -2.96
N HIS A 122 13.48 -2.58 -2.92
CA HIS A 122 14.16 -3.79 -3.41
C HIS A 122 13.94 -5.03 -2.53
N ASP A 123 13.68 -4.85 -1.23
CA ASP A 123 13.40 -5.95 -0.29
C ASP A 123 12.05 -6.60 -0.59
N VAL A 124 11.07 -5.82 -1.04
CA VAL A 124 9.72 -6.30 -1.43
C VAL A 124 9.69 -6.75 -2.88
N SER A 125 10.38 -6.04 -3.78
CA SER A 125 10.35 -6.36 -5.21
C SER A 125 10.88 -7.76 -5.50
N SER A 126 11.90 -8.22 -4.77
CA SER A 126 12.48 -9.55 -4.93
C SER A 126 11.47 -10.66 -4.64
N LEU A 127 10.65 -10.49 -3.58
CA LEU A 127 9.58 -11.43 -3.27
C LEU A 127 8.49 -11.40 -4.34
N VAL A 128 8.08 -10.20 -4.78
CA VAL A 128 7.06 -10.05 -5.82
C VAL A 128 7.50 -10.74 -7.12
N VAL A 129 8.75 -10.53 -7.54
CA VAL A 129 9.31 -11.19 -8.73
C VAL A 129 9.34 -12.71 -8.54
N PHE A 130 9.71 -13.22 -7.37
CA PHE A 130 9.67 -14.65 -7.07
C PHE A 130 8.25 -15.23 -7.16
N LEU A 131 7.26 -14.57 -6.58
CA LEU A 131 5.86 -15.00 -6.64
C LEU A 131 5.29 -15.01 -8.07
N CYS A 132 5.90 -14.26 -8.99
CA CYS A 132 5.56 -14.27 -10.40
C CYS A 132 6.25 -15.38 -11.22
N LEU A 133 7.21 -16.13 -10.65
CA LEU A 133 7.89 -17.23 -11.35
C LEU A 133 7.02 -18.51 -11.38
N PRO A 134 7.14 -19.37 -12.41
CA PRO A 134 6.45 -20.66 -12.45
C PRO A 134 6.72 -21.56 -11.23
N ALA A 135 7.89 -21.40 -10.61
CA ALA A 135 8.28 -22.10 -9.39
C ALA A 135 7.37 -21.78 -8.18
N ALA A 136 6.71 -20.62 -8.17
CA ALA A 136 5.76 -20.22 -7.13
C ALA A 136 4.31 -20.62 -7.43
N SER A 137 4.04 -21.37 -8.52
CA SER A 137 2.67 -21.70 -8.98
C SER A 137 1.81 -22.47 -7.98
N TYR A 138 2.43 -23.14 -7.00
CA TYR A 138 1.70 -23.88 -5.94
C TYR A 138 1.57 -23.10 -4.62
N ILE A 139 2.06 -21.85 -4.57
CA ILE A 139 1.98 -21.00 -3.39
C ILE A 139 0.67 -20.20 -3.46
N THR A 140 -0.38 -20.69 -2.80
CA THR A 140 -1.68 -20.04 -2.74
C THR A 140 -2.19 -19.93 -1.30
N GLY A 141 -2.94 -18.87 -0.99
CA GLY A 141 -3.55 -18.67 0.33
C GLY A 141 -2.57 -18.34 1.46
N GLN A 142 -1.33 -17.99 1.13
CA GLN A 142 -0.29 -17.65 2.11
C GLN A 142 -0.13 -16.13 2.25
N ILE A 143 0.05 -15.67 3.49
CA ILE A 143 0.49 -14.30 3.79
C ILE A 143 2.01 -14.37 4.01
N VAL A 144 2.78 -13.74 3.13
CA VAL A 144 4.24 -13.69 3.26
C VAL A 144 4.65 -12.31 3.76
N SER A 145 5.07 -12.24 5.02
CA SER A 145 5.54 -11.00 5.64
C SER A 145 6.96 -10.64 5.19
N VAL A 146 7.13 -9.41 4.69
CA VAL A 146 8.44 -8.82 4.36
C VAL A 146 8.65 -7.61 5.25
N ASP A 147 9.19 -7.82 6.44
CA ASP A 147 9.22 -6.79 7.49
C ASP A 147 10.51 -6.79 8.32
N GLY A 148 11.56 -7.46 7.86
CA GLY A 148 12.85 -7.53 8.56
C GLY A 148 12.80 -8.26 9.92
N GLY A 149 11.78 -9.10 10.14
CA GLY A 149 11.57 -9.84 11.38
C GLY A 149 10.73 -9.10 12.42
N PHE A 150 10.09 -7.99 12.05
CA PHE A 150 9.21 -7.23 12.93
C PHE A 150 8.09 -8.11 13.52
N THR A 151 7.51 -9.01 12.71
CA THR A 151 6.46 -9.96 13.13
C THR A 151 6.94 -10.93 14.24
N VAL A 152 8.24 -11.22 14.34
CA VAL A 152 8.80 -12.14 15.36
C VAL A 152 8.61 -11.61 16.79
N ASN A 153 8.61 -10.28 16.96
CA ASN A 153 8.38 -9.64 18.26
C ASN A 153 6.88 -9.48 18.61
N GLY A 154 5.98 -10.10 17.84
CA GLY A 154 4.55 -10.13 18.08
C GLY A 154 3.86 -8.77 17.87
N PHE A 155 2.89 -8.73 16.96
CA PHE A 155 1.85 -7.72 17.06
C PHE A 155 0.99 -8.06 18.28
N GLN A 156 1.28 -7.47 19.44
CA GLN A 156 0.31 -7.39 20.53
C GLN A 156 -0.43 -6.06 20.40
N PRO A 157 -1.59 -6.02 19.72
CA PRO A 157 -2.51 -4.94 19.97
C PRO A 157 -2.99 -5.17 21.41
N THR A 158 -2.61 -4.29 22.35
CA THR A 158 -3.32 -4.18 23.62
C THR A 158 -4.75 -3.72 23.33
N MET A 159 -5.59 -4.64 22.90
CA MET A 159 -7.03 -4.50 22.90
C MET A 159 -7.47 -4.86 24.32
N ARG A 160 -7.37 -3.89 25.24
CA ARG A 160 -8.22 -3.93 26.43
C ARG A 160 -9.59 -3.48 25.97
N ILE A 161 -10.46 -4.45 25.71
CA ILE A 161 -11.89 -4.20 25.71
C ILE A 161 -12.26 -4.08 27.20
N SER A 162 -12.58 -2.86 27.62
CA SER A 162 -13.32 -2.59 28.85
C SER A 162 -14.67 -2.04 28.48
#